data_AF-M1CJT9-F1
#
_entry.id   AF-M1CJT9-F1
#
_cell.length_a   1.000
_cell.length_b   1.000
_cell.length_c   1.000
_cell.angle_alpha   90.00
_cell.angle_beta   90.00
_cell.angle_gamma   90.00
#
_symmetry.space_group_name_H-M   'P 1'
#
loop_
_entity.id
_entity.type
_entity.pdbx_description
1 polymer ?
#
loop_
_entity_poly.entity_id
_entity_poly.type
_entity_poly.pdbx_seq_one_letter_code
_entity_poly.pdbx_strand_id
1 'polypeptide(L)' 'MTPYEILYGRRCRSPIGWFEVGEAGLIGPDLVHQAMKKVKVIQERLKTAQSHQKSYTNVRRRELEFEIDD' A
#
# COMPACT_ATOMS: atom_id res chain seq x y z
N MET A 1 -15.75 -14.72 13.77
CA MET A 1 -15.56 -14.83 12.30
C MET A 1 -15.75 -13.44 11.73
N THR A 2 -14.72 -12.85 11.14
CA THR A 2 -14.78 -11.42 10.74
C THR A 2 -15.42 -11.27 9.36
N PRO A 3 -16.16 -10.18 9.07
CA PRO A 3 -16.86 -10.00 7.79
C PRO A 3 -15.96 -10.10 6.55
N TYR A 4 -14.69 -9.74 6.68
CA TYR A 4 -13.70 -9.77 5.60
C TYR A 4 -13.28 -11.19 5.20
N GLU A 5 -13.20 -12.14 6.15
CA GLU A 5 -12.83 -13.54 5.86
C GLU A 5 -13.91 -14.27 5.06
N ILE A 6 -15.18 -13.93 5.31
CA ILE A 6 -16.35 -14.51 4.59
C ILE A 6 -16.41 -14.00 3.14
N LEU A 7 -16.06 -12.73 2.92
CA LEU A 7 -16.10 -12.13 1.59
C LEU A 7 -14.97 -12.60 0.67
N TYR A 8 -13.80 -12.94 1.24
CA TYR A 8 -12.61 -13.20 0.42
C TYR A 8 -12.10 -14.62 0.45
N GLY A 9 -12.48 -15.48 1.42
CA GLY A 9 -12.38 -16.96 1.41
C GLY A 9 -11.04 -17.65 1.08
N ARG A 10 -10.05 -16.92 0.58
CA ARG A 10 -8.71 -17.31 0.15
C ARG A 10 -7.77 -16.18 0.53
N ARG A 11 -6.49 -16.52 0.70
CA ARG A 11 -5.40 -15.55 0.81
C ARG A 11 -5.44 -14.66 -0.43
N CYS A 12 -5.81 -13.39 -0.27
CA CYS A 12 -5.78 -12.39 -1.34
C CYS A 12 -4.36 -12.35 -1.95
N ARG A 13 -4.16 -13.04 -3.07
CA ARG A 13 -2.91 -12.99 -3.82
C ARG A 13 -2.99 -11.81 -4.77
N SER A 14 -1.95 -10.97 -4.73
CA SER A 14 -1.78 -9.88 -5.68
C SER A 14 -1.86 -10.43 -7.12
N PRO A 15 -2.60 -9.77 -8.05
CA PRO A 15 -2.66 -10.14 -9.47
C PRO A 15 -1.28 -10.21 -10.14
N ILE A 16 -0.25 -9.59 -9.55
CA ILE A 16 1.12 -9.59 -10.05
C ILE A 16 1.74 -11.01 -10.01
N GLY A 17 1.22 -11.91 -9.16
CA GLY A 17 1.66 -13.31 -9.08
C GLY A 17 0.80 -14.30 -9.88
N TRP A 18 -0.08 -13.82 -10.77
CA TRP A 18 -0.95 -14.66 -11.59
C TRP A 18 -0.35 -15.06 -12.94
N PHE A 19 0.81 -14.51 -13.33
CA PHE A 19 1.50 -14.99 -14.51
C PHE A 19 1.96 -16.42 -14.26
N GLU A 20 1.40 -17.39 -15.00
CA GLU A 20 2.01 -18.70 -15.11
C GLU A 20 3.47 -18.51 -15.53
N VAL A 21 4.37 -19.39 -15.08
CA VAL A 21 5.83 -19.28 -15.34
C VAL A 21 6.15 -19.22 -16.84
N GLY A 22 5.17 -19.49 -17.73
CA GLY A 22 5.22 -19.26 -19.18
C GLY A 22 4.59 -17.96 -19.72
N GLU A 23 3.67 -17.29 -19.03
CA GLU A 23 3.06 -16.03 -19.50
C GLU A 23 3.99 -14.82 -19.30
N ALA A 24 4.88 -14.88 -18.30
CA ALA A 24 5.95 -13.90 -18.15
C ALA A 24 6.95 -13.93 -19.33
N GLY A 25 6.96 -15.00 -20.14
CA GLY A 25 7.71 -15.07 -21.40
C GLY A 25 7.00 -14.40 -22.59
N LEU A 26 5.66 -14.31 -22.55
CA LEU A 26 4.85 -13.66 -23.59
C LEU A 26 4.85 -12.13 -23.43
N ILE A 27 4.89 -11.67 -22.18
CA ILE A 27 5.00 -10.26 -21.84
C ILE A 27 6.47 -9.93 -21.68
N GLY A 28 7.02 -9.24 -22.67
CA GLY A 28 8.44 -8.90 -22.69
C GLY A 28 8.94 -8.28 -21.36
N PRO A 29 10.22 -8.51 -21.00
CA PRO A 29 10.80 -8.09 -19.73
C PRO A 29 10.66 -6.58 -19.46
N ASP A 30 10.56 -5.77 -20.52
CA ASP A 30 10.36 -4.32 -20.44
C ASP A 30 9.02 -3.95 -19.78
N LEU A 31 7.94 -4.66 -20.09
CA LEU A 31 6.61 -4.36 -19.53
C LEU A 31 6.56 -4.76 -18.05
N VAL A 32 7.17 -5.89 -17.69
CA VAL A 32 7.33 -6.32 -16.30
C VAL A 32 8.14 -5.28 -15.52
N HIS A 33 9.25 -4.81 -16.08
CA HIS A 33 10.08 -3.79 -15.44
C HIS A 33 9.34 -2.45 -15.29
N GLN A 34 8.54 -2.05 -16.28
CA GLN A 34 7.70 -0.86 -16.21
C GLN A 34 6.61 -0.98 -15.12
N ALA A 35 5.97 -2.15 -15.01
CA ALA A 35 4.99 -2.43 -13.97
C ALA A 35 5.62 -2.39 -12.57
N MET A 36 6.79 -3.01 -12.40
CA MET A 36 7.54 -2.98 -11.13
C MET A 36 7.90 -1.56 -10.71
N LYS A 37 8.33 -0.70 -11.66
CA LYS A 37 8.59 0.72 -11.38
C LYS A 37 7.33 1.44 -10.87
N LYS A 38 6.17 1.21 -11.49
CA LYS A 38 4.90 1.80 -11.05
C LYS A 38 4.48 1.31 -9.66
N VAL A 39 4.66 0.01 -9.38
CA VAL A 39 4.37 -0.57 -8.06
C VAL A 39 5.25 0.06 -6.97
N LYS A 40 6.53 0.28 -7.24
CA LYS A 40 7.45 0.93 -6.30
C LYS A 40 6.96 2.35 -5.93
N VAL A 41 6.56 3.14 -6.92
CA VAL A 41 6.01 4.49 -6.69
C VAL A 41 4.74 4.45 -5.84
N ILE A 42 3.84 3.50 -6.09
CA ILE A 42 2.61 3.34 -5.29
C ILE A 42 2.94 2.99 -3.84
N GLN A 43 3.90 2.08 -3.61
CA GLN A 43 4.34 1.70 -2.26
C GLN A 43 4.96 2.87 -1.50
N GLU A 44 5.80 3.68 -2.16
CA GLU A 44 6.39 4.88 -1.56
C GLU A 44 5.30 5.87 -1.15
N ARG A 45 4.34 6.17 -2.04
CA ARG A 45 3.22 7.07 -1.73
C ARG A 45 2.36 6.57 -0.57
N LEU A 46 2.08 5.27 -0.52
CA LEU A 46 1.33 4.65 0.58
C LEU A 46 2.07 4.77 1.91
N LYS A 47 3.40 4.53 1.93
CA LYS A 47 4.22 4.70 3.13
C LYS A 47 4.24 6.15 3.61
N THR A 48 4.37 7.11 2.68
CA THR A 48 4.34 8.55 2.99
C THR A 48 2.99 8.94 3.59
N ALA A 49 1.87 8.58 2.94
CA ALA A 49 0.53 8.85 3.46
C ALA A 49 0.31 8.22 4.85
N GLN A 50 0.76 6.97 5.05
CA GLN A 50 0.68 6.30 6.35
C GLN A 50 1.54 7.01 7.42
N SER A 51 2.72 7.49 7.06
CA SER A 51 3.59 8.27 7.95
C SER A 51 2.95 9.59 8.35
N HIS A 52 2.37 10.34 7.40
CA HIS A 52 1.63 11.56 7.68
C HIS A 52 0.44 11.31 8.61
N GLN A 53 -0.37 10.27 8.33
CA GLN A 53 -1.49 9.90 9.19
C GLN A 53 -1.01 9.57 10.61
N LYS A 54 0.06 8.79 10.74
CA LYS A 54 0.66 8.45 12.03
C LYS A 54 1.16 9.69 12.78
N SER A 55 1.82 10.62 12.09
CA SER A 55 2.27 11.88 12.66
C SER A 55 1.09 12.67 13.23
N TYR A 56 0.03 12.87 12.45
CA TYR A 56 -1.17 13.58 12.90
C TYR A 56 -1.82 12.91 14.12
N THR A 57 -1.96 11.58 14.09
CA THR A 57 -2.50 10.84 15.23
C THR A 57 -1.60 10.87 16.46
N ASN A 58 -0.27 10.90 16.28
CA ASN A 58 0.69 10.98 17.37
C ASN A 58 0.68 12.37 18.02
N VAL A 59 0.61 13.43 17.21
CA VAL A 59 0.47 14.81 17.70
C VAL A 59 -0.83 14.95 18.49
N ARG A 60 -1.95 14.42 17.99
CA ARG A 60 -3.24 14.42 18.72
C ARG A 60 -3.31 13.48 19.93
N ARG A 61 -2.40 12.51 20.05
CA ARG A 61 -2.30 11.61 21.22
C ARG A 61 -1.42 12.18 22.32
N ARG A 62 -0.52 13.11 22.01
CA ARG A 62 0.17 13.95 22.99
C ARG A 62 -0.76 15.12 23.31
N GLU A 63 -0.67 15.68 24.52
CA GLU A 63 -1.43 16.88 24.86
C GLU A 63 -1.05 17.99 23.87
N LEU A 64 -2.06 18.53 23.18
CA LEU A 64 -1.87 19.64 22.26
C LEU A 64 -1.77 20.90 23.12
N GLU A 65 -0.55 21.40 23.32
CA GLU A 65 -0.35 22.72 23.94
C GLU A 65 -0.68 23.77 22.87
N PHE A 66 -1.74 24.54 23.13
CA PHE A 66 -2.10 25.71 22.33
C PHE A 66 -1.57 26.95 23.07
N GLU A 67 -0.70 27.73 22.43
CA GLU A 67 -0.47 29.11 22.87
C GLU A 67 -1.74 29.90 22.55
N ILE A 68 -2.38 30.40 23.62
CA ILE A 68 -3.44 31.40 23.53
C ILE A 68 -2.70 32.74 23.44
N ASP A 69 -2.77 33.38 22.27
CA ASP A 69 -2.32 34.76 22.10
C ASP A 69 -3.48 35.68 22.54
N ASP A 70 -3.22 36.57 23.50
CA ASP A 70 -4.20 37.49 24.11
C ASP A 70 -4.72 38.58 23.15
#